data_AF-A0A853G521-F1
#
_entry.id   AF-A0A853G521-F1
#
_cell.length_a   1.000
_cell.length_b   1.000
_cell.length_c   1.000
_cell.angle_alpha   90.00
_cell.angle_beta   90.00
_cell.angle_gamma   90.00
#
_symmetry.space_group_name_H-M   'P 1'
#
loop_
_entity.id
_entity.type
_entity.pdbx_description
1 polymer ?
#
loop_
_entity_poly.entity_id
_entity_poly.type
_entity_poly.pdbx_seq_one_letter_code
_entity_poly.pdbx_strand_id
1 'polypeptide(L)'
;MTKVIEPKAKHSLLGMIVSILIVVVSFVFFYLNPLGLSTTLYKVLFLLTGFLLAGFVFFKSPQGICFSLFLIETKIELRKVVWPTRDETIKTTGMIMIAVVIVAIFLWIIDALFSWMVHLLTS
;
A
#
# COMPACT_ATOMS: atom_id res chain seq x y z
N MET A 1 -15.15 -28.31 -19.71
CA MET A 1 -14.66 -26.92 -19.92
C MET A 1 -13.49 -26.57 -18.99
N THR A 2 -12.48 -27.43 -18.83
CA THR A 2 -11.35 -27.20 -17.89
C THR A 2 -9.97 -27.36 -18.52
N LYS A 3 -9.86 -27.64 -19.82
CA LYS A 3 -8.59 -28.06 -20.44
C LYS A 3 -7.81 -26.95 -21.18
N VAL A 4 -8.27 -25.70 -21.15
CA VAL A 4 -7.72 -24.62 -22.01
C VAL A 4 -6.87 -23.59 -21.22
N ILE A 5 -6.83 -23.64 -19.89
CA ILE A 5 -6.15 -22.61 -19.07
C ILE A 5 -4.68 -22.99 -18.72
N GLU A 6 -4.30 -24.26 -18.77
CA GLU A 6 -3.06 -24.72 -18.13
C GLU A 6 -1.72 -24.35 -18.81
N PRO A 7 -1.56 -24.24 -20.15
CA PRO A 7 -0.23 -24.00 -20.71
C PRO A 7 0.20 -22.52 -20.76
N LYS A 8 -0.76 -21.57 -20.81
CA LYS A 8 -0.46 -20.12 -20.90
C LYS A 8 -0.13 -19.50 -19.54
N ALA A 9 -0.75 -20.00 -18.47
CA ALA A 9 -0.45 -19.58 -17.09
C ALA A 9 0.89 -20.16 -16.58
N LYS A 10 1.24 -21.39 -16.97
CA LYS A 10 2.47 -22.04 -16.52
C LYS A 10 3.74 -21.30 -16.97
N HIS A 11 3.79 -20.83 -18.22
CA HIS A 11 4.95 -20.09 -18.73
C HIS A 11 5.04 -18.65 -18.18
N SER A 12 3.92 -18.06 -17.77
CA SER A 12 3.91 -16.73 -17.15
C SER A 12 4.40 -16.78 -15.70
N LEU A 13 3.99 -17.81 -14.94
CA LEU A 13 4.45 -18.07 -13.57
C LEU A 13 5.96 -18.32 -13.47
N LEU A 14 6.54 -18.97 -14.49
CA LEU A 14 7.98 -19.22 -14.54
C LEU A 14 8.80 -17.92 -14.51
N GLY A 15 8.39 -16.89 -15.26
CA GLY A 15 9.09 -15.59 -15.24
C GLY A 15 9.03 -14.91 -13.85
N MET A 16 7.89 -15.03 -13.16
CA MET A 16 7.75 -14.53 -11.78
C MET A 16 8.69 -15.24 -10.83
N ILE A 17 8.64 -16.57 -10.85
CA ILE A 17 9.43 -17.43 -9.96
C ILE A 17 10.91 -17.17 -10.19
N VAL A 18 11.35 -17.04 -11.45
CA VAL A 18 12.74 -16.71 -11.78
C VAL A 18 13.14 -15.34 -11.23
N SER A 19 12.31 -14.30 -11.39
CA SER A 19 12.62 -12.97 -10.85
C SER A 19 12.71 -12.95 -9.32
N ILE A 20 11.79 -13.64 -8.64
CA ILE A 20 11.78 -13.76 -7.17
C ILE A 20 13.00 -14.55 -6.69
N LEU A 21 13.33 -15.65 -7.36
CA LEU A 21 14.53 -16.43 -7.06
C LEU A 21 15.80 -15.60 -7.22
N ILE A 22 15.92 -14.77 -8.26
CA ILE A 22 17.07 -13.88 -8.44
C ILE A 22 17.20 -12.90 -7.26
N VAL A 23 16.10 -12.32 -6.80
CA VAL A 23 16.09 -11.42 -5.63
C VAL A 23 16.50 -12.16 -4.36
N VAL A 24 15.90 -13.34 -4.11
CA VAL A 24 16.20 -14.16 -2.93
C VAL A 24 17.66 -14.58 -2.94
N VAL A 25 18.19 -15.03 -4.08
CA VAL A 25 19.62 -15.39 -4.24
C VAL A 25 20.51 -14.18 -3.95
N SER A 26 20.15 -12.99 -4.45
CA SER A 26 20.92 -11.76 -4.20
C SER A 26 20.93 -11.38 -2.72
N PHE A 27 19.80 -11.56 -2.02
CA PHE A 27 19.66 -11.27 -0.60
C PHE A 27 20.39 -12.29 0.29
N VAL A 28 20.30 -13.58 -0.06
CA VAL A 28 21.01 -14.67 0.63
C VAL A 28 22.52 -14.51 0.44
N PHE A 29 22.97 -14.16 -0.76
CA PHE A 29 24.38 -13.90 -1.05
C PHE A 29 24.95 -12.73 -0.24
N PHE A 30 24.14 -11.68 -0.02
CA PHE A 30 24.49 -10.56 0.86
C PHE A 30 24.68 -11.00 2.31
N TYR A 31 23.82 -11.89 2.82
CA TYR A 31 23.84 -12.31 4.23
C TYR A 31 24.90 -13.37 4.54
N LEU A 32 25.05 -14.39 3.67
CA LEU A 32 25.94 -15.53 3.92
C LEU A 32 27.43 -15.21 3.73
N ASN A 33 27.78 -14.01 3.26
CA ASN A 33 29.16 -13.58 2.99
C ASN A 33 30.10 -14.66 2.43
N PRO A 34 29.74 -15.38 1.36
CA PRO A 34 30.51 -16.55 0.91
C PRO A 34 31.94 -16.20 0.43
N LEU A 35 32.18 -14.95 0.05
CA LEU A 35 33.43 -14.52 -0.58
C LEU A 35 34.49 -14.00 0.40
N GLY A 36 34.23 -13.85 1.70
CA GLY A 36 35.23 -13.41 2.70
C GLY A 36 35.89 -12.03 2.44
N LEU A 37 35.46 -11.30 1.42
CA LEU A 37 35.99 -10.00 1.03
C LEU A 37 35.53 -8.92 2.03
N SER A 38 36.50 -8.30 2.71
CA SER A 38 36.31 -7.38 3.85
C SER A 38 35.63 -6.03 3.51
N THR A 39 35.40 -5.74 2.23
CA THR A 39 34.86 -4.45 1.77
C THR A 39 33.34 -4.50 1.53
N THR A 40 32.57 -3.80 2.36
CA THR A 40 31.09 -3.70 2.29
C THR A 40 30.55 -3.27 0.92
N LEU A 41 31.33 -2.51 0.14
CA LEU A 41 30.93 -1.97 -1.16
C LEU A 41 30.56 -3.03 -2.19
N TYR A 42 31.34 -4.12 -2.30
CA TYR A 42 31.09 -5.17 -3.31
C TYR A 42 29.76 -5.90 -3.06
N LYS A 43 29.37 -6.06 -1.79
CA LYS A 43 28.11 -6.73 -1.40
C LYS A 43 26.89 -5.95 -1.87
N VAL A 44 26.92 -4.63 -1.66
CA VAL A 44 25.85 -3.73 -2.09
C VAL A 44 25.78 -3.67 -3.62
N LEU A 45 26.93 -3.65 -4.30
CA LEU A 45 26.99 -3.59 -5.77
C LEU A 45 26.41 -4.86 -6.41
N PHE A 46 26.69 -6.04 -5.84
CA PHE A 46 26.09 -7.30 -6.28
C PHE A 46 24.58 -7.33 -6.04
N LEU A 47 24.10 -6.88 -4.87
CA LEU A 47 22.67 -6.79 -4.56
C LEU A 47 21.93 -5.88 -5.55
N LEU A 48 22.49 -4.68 -5.82
CA LEU A 48 21.90 -3.74 -6.76
C LEU A 48 21.84 -4.31 -8.17
N THR A 49 22.91 -4.97 -8.62
CA THR A 49 22.94 -5.61 -9.94
C THR A 49 21.91 -6.74 -10.03
N GLY A 50 21.80 -7.58 -9.01
CA GLY A 50 20.78 -8.63 -8.94
C GLY A 50 19.36 -8.09 -8.95
N PHE A 51 19.10 -6.99 -8.23
CA PHE A 51 17.81 -6.33 -8.22
C PHE A 51 17.45 -5.71 -9.57
N LEU A 52 18.42 -5.08 -10.25
CA LEU A 52 18.22 -4.52 -11.59
C LEU A 52 17.91 -5.62 -12.62
N LEU A 53 18.65 -6.73 -12.57
CA LEU A 53 18.39 -7.88 -13.45
C LEU A 53 17.02 -8.51 -13.20
N ALA A 54 16.64 -8.68 -11.92
CA ALA A 54 15.30 -9.16 -11.56
C ALA A 54 14.20 -8.24 -12.07
N GLY A 55 14.37 -6.92 -11.93
CA GLY A 55 13.44 -5.93 -12.48
C GLY A 55 13.32 -6.04 -14.00
N PHE A 56 14.45 -6.15 -14.71
CA PHE A 56 14.44 -6.29 -16.16
C PHE A 56 13.72 -7.56 -16.65
N VAL A 57 13.97 -8.69 -15.98
CA VAL A 57 13.29 -9.97 -16.25
C VAL A 57 11.79 -9.87 -15.97
N PHE A 58 11.41 -9.17 -14.89
CA PHE A 58 10.00 -8.97 -14.53
C PHE A 58 9.25 -8.14 -15.58
N PHE A 59 9.81 -7.03 -16.06
CA PHE A 59 9.16 -6.19 -17.08
C PHE A 59 9.03 -6.88 -18.45
N LYS A 60 9.98 -7.74 -18.82
CA LYS A 60 9.90 -8.54 -20.06
C LYS A 60 9.02 -9.78 -19.94
N SER A 61 8.64 -10.17 -18.72
CA SER A 61 7.74 -11.31 -18.48
C SER A 61 6.31 -11.00 -18.96
N PRO A 62 5.55 -12.00 -19.44
CA PRO A 62 4.14 -11.84 -19.83
C PRO A 62 3.28 -11.16 -18.76
N GLN A 63 3.61 -11.36 -17.49
CA GLN A 63 2.88 -10.78 -16.35
C GLN A 63 3.16 -9.28 -16.16
N GLY A 64 4.36 -8.80 -16.47
CA GLY A 64 4.71 -7.37 -16.39
C GLY A 64 3.94 -6.54 -17.41
N ILE A 65 3.68 -7.12 -18.59
CA ILE A 65 2.85 -6.49 -19.63
C ILE A 65 1.39 -6.45 -19.18
N CYS A 66 0.84 -7.54 -18.64
CA CYS A 66 -0.53 -7.55 -18.10
C CYS A 66 -0.73 -6.54 -16.96
N PHE A 67 0.23 -6.42 -16.05
CA PHE A 67 0.18 -5.42 -14.98
C PHE A 67 0.14 -3.99 -15.54
N SER A 68 0.93 -3.71 -16.57
CA SER A 68 0.94 -2.40 -17.22
C SER A 68 -0.40 -2.08 -17.91
N LEU A 69 -1.01 -3.06 -18.56
CA LEU A 69 -2.37 -2.94 -19.13
C LEU A 69 -3.41 -2.69 -18.03
N PHE A 70 -3.35 -3.44 -16.93
CA PHE A 70 -4.21 -3.24 -15.77
C PHE A 70 -4.10 -1.81 -15.18
N LEU A 71 -2.89 -1.24 -15.12
CA LEU A 71 -2.72 0.16 -14.68
C LEU A 71 -3.38 1.16 -15.63
N ILE A 72 -3.34 0.90 -16.94
CA ILE A 72 -4.01 1.74 -17.94
C ILE A 72 -5.54 1.62 -17.79
N GLU A 73 -6.06 0.40 -17.67
CA GLU A 73 -7.48 0.14 -17.44
C GLU A 73 -7.97 0.79 -16.13
N THR A 74 -7.19 0.68 -15.05
CA THR A 74 -7.47 1.32 -13.76
C THR A 74 -7.53 2.84 -13.91
N LYS A 75 -6.62 3.46 -14.66
CA LYS A 75 -6.66 4.92 -14.92
C LYS A 75 -7.91 5.33 -15.71
N ILE A 76 -8.37 4.51 -16.65
CA ILE A 76 -9.59 4.76 -17.42
C ILE A 76 -10.81 4.67 -16.50
N GLU A 77 -10.85 3.69 -15.61
CA GLU A 77 -11.96 3.50 -14.65
C GLU A 77 -11.98 4.61 -13.59
N LEU A 78 -10.82 5.01 -13.08
CA LEU A 78 -10.69 6.13 -12.14
C LEU A 78 -11.19 7.45 -12.75
N ARG A 79 -11.16 7.61 -14.07
CA ARG A 79 -11.75 8.79 -14.74
C ARG A 79 -13.27 8.77 -14.72
N LYS A 80 -13.90 7.60 -14.62
CA LYS A 80 -15.36 7.47 -14.47
C LYS A 80 -15.84 7.76 -13.06
N VAL A 81 -14.92 7.84 -12.09
CA VAL A 81 -15.25 8.26 -10.73
C VAL A 81 -15.62 9.73 -10.76
N VAL A 82 -16.92 9.99 -10.71
CA VAL A 82 -17.47 11.32 -10.48
C VAL A 82 -17.16 11.71 -9.04
N TRP A 83 -16.13 12.53 -8.86
CA TRP A 83 -15.83 13.08 -7.56
C TRP A 83 -16.93 14.07 -7.17
N PRO A 84 -17.46 13.96 -5.93
CA PRO A 84 -18.51 14.85 -5.46
C PRO A 84 -18.05 16.29 -5.57
N THR A 85 -18.97 17.18 -5.92
CA THR A 85 -18.68 18.61 -6.02
C THR A 85 -18.32 19.17 -4.64
N ARG A 86 -17.50 20.23 -4.61
CA ARG A 86 -17.06 20.85 -3.35
C ARG A 86 -18.25 21.30 -2.51
N ASP A 87 -19.32 21.75 -3.15
CA ASP A 87 -20.52 22.24 -2.49
C ASP A 87 -21.30 21.12 -1.77
N GLU A 88 -21.40 19.93 -2.36
CA GLU A 88 -22.01 18.77 -1.70
C GLU A 88 -21.19 18.32 -0.49
N THR A 89 -19.86 18.29 -0.64
CA THR A 89 -18.93 17.90 0.44
C THR A 89 -19.01 18.86 1.62
N ILE A 90 -19.09 20.17 1.36
CA ILE A 90 -19.20 21.20 2.40
C ILE A 90 -20.56 21.15 3.08
N LYS A 91 -21.66 20.91 2.35
CA LYS A 91 -22.99 20.76 2.95
C LYS A 91 -23.04 19.60 3.95
N THR A 92 -22.54 18.43 3.56
CA THR A 92 -22.51 17.25 4.44
C THR A 92 -21.57 17.47 5.63
N THR A 93 -20.38 18.03 5.42
CA THR A 93 -19.43 18.33 6.52
C THR A 93 -19.95 19.41 7.45
N GLY A 94 -20.65 20.42 6.92
CA GLY A 94 -21.28 21.49 7.69
C GLY A 94 -22.38 20.97 8.62
N MET A 95 -23.21 20.05 8.13
CA MET A 95 -24.21 19.36 8.96
C MET A 95 -23.54 18.60 10.12
N ILE A 96 -22.45 17.86 9.85
CA ILE A 96 -21.68 17.15 10.89
C ILE A 96 -21.08 18.15 11.89
N MET A 97 -20.52 19.27 11.43
CA MET A 97 -19.98 20.33 12.30
C MET A 97 -21.02 20.86 13.28
N ILE A 98 -22.25 21.11 12.81
CA ILE A 98 -23.35 21.56 13.67
C ILE A 98 -23.68 20.49 14.71
N ALA A 99 -23.77 19.22 14.32
CA ALA A 99 -24.02 18.11 15.25
C ALA A 99 -22.91 17.99 16.31
N VAL A 100 -21.64 18.14 15.92
CA VAL A 100 -20.50 18.10 16.85
C VAL A 100 -20.55 19.27 17.84
N VAL A 101 -20.90 20.48 17.40
CA VAL A 101 -21.05 21.64 18.29
C VAL A 101 -22.15 21.42 19.33
N ILE A 102 -23.28 20.85 18.93
CA ILE A 102 -24.38 20.52 19.86
C ILE A 102 -23.91 19.53 20.92
N VAL A 103 -23.24 18.45 20.51
CA VAL A 103 -22.70 17.45 21.43
C VAL A 103 -21.63 18.05 22.36
N ALA A 104 -20.75 18.92 21.83
CA ALA A 104 -19.72 19.58 22.63
C ALA A 104 -20.32 20.48 23.72
N ILE A 105 -21.36 21.26 23.40
CA ILE A 105 -22.06 22.11 24.38
C ILE A 105 -22.75 21.23 25.44
N PHE A 106 -23.43 20.16 25.02
CA PHE A 106 -24.10 19.24 25.92
C PHE A 106 -23.13 18.60 26.92
N LEU A 107 -21.99 18.08 26.44
CA LEU A 107 -20.96 17.52 27.30
C LEU A 107 -20.37 18.56 28.25
N TRP A 108 -20.08 19.77 27.75
CA TRP A 108 -19.56 20.85 28.58
C TRP A 108 -20.49 21.21 29.75
N ILE A 109 -21.81 21.23 29.51
CA ILE A 109 -22.81 21.46 30.58
C ILE A 109 -22.75 20.34 31.62
N ILE A 110 -22.70 19.09 31.17
CA ILE A 110 -22.60 17.93 32.07
C ILE A 110 -21.32 18.00 32.90
N ASP A 111 -20.18 18.27 32.27
CA ASP A 111 -18.90 18.38 32.97
C ASP A 111 -18.93 19.49 34.03
N ALA A 112 -19.53 20.65 33.71
CA ALA A 112 -19.71 21.74 34.66
C ALA A 112 -20.61 21.32 35.84
N LEU A 113 -21.75 20.65 35.57
CA LEU A 113 -22.65 20.15 36.62
C LEU A 113 -21.98 19.10 37.52
N PHE A 114 -21.25 18.16 36.93
CA PHE A 114 -20.50 17.14 37.67
C PHE A 114 -19.41 17.78 38.53
N SER A 115 -18.66 18.74 37.99
CA SER A 115 -17.63 19.46 38.75
C SER A 115 -18.22 20.18 39.97
N TRP A 116 -19.39 20.83 39.79
CA TRP A 116 -20.09 21.52 40.88
C TRP A 116 -20.55 20.54 41.96
N MET A 117 -21.14 19.40 41.56
CA MET A 117 -21.58 18.36 42.50
C MET A 117 -20.41 17.75 43.28
N VAL A 118 -19.28 17.46 42.63
CA VAL A 118 -18.08 16.94 43.29
C VAL A 118 -17.50 17.96 44.26
N HIS A 119 -17.47 19.25 43.89
CA HIS A 119 -17.03 20.32 44.78
C HIS A 119 -17.90 20.39 46.04
N LEU A 120 -19.23 20.32 45.92
CA LEU A 120 -20.15 20.33 47.05
C LEU A 120 -19.98 19.14 48.01
N LEU A 121 -19.57 17.97 47.50
CA LEU A 121 -19.36 16.77 48.33
C LEU A 121 -17.98 16.73 49.01
N THR A 122 -16.99 17.42 48.44
CA THR A 122 -15.61 17.45 48.95
C THR A 122 -15.36 18.67 49.84
N SER A 123 -16.15 19.75 49.70
CA SER A 123 -16.16 20.93 50.59
C SER A 123 -17.04 20.70 51.81
#